data_AF-A0AAD6VU32-F1
#
_entry.id   AF-A0AAD6VU32-F1
#
_cell.length_a   1.000
_cell.length_b   1.000
_cell.length_c   1.000
_cell.angle_alpha   90.00
_cell.angle_beta   90.00
_cell.angle_gamma   90.00
#
_symmetry.space_group_name_H-M   'P 1'
#
loop_
_entity.id
_entity.type
_entity.pdbx_description
1 polymer ?
#
loop_
_entity_poly.entity_id
_entity_poly.type
_entity_poly.pdbx_seq_one_letter_code
_entity_poly.pdbx_strand_id
1 'polypeptide(L)'
;MPTEKSALSETLSGRITPATAVPSRVPSWGLEHYPGECEDFLISYKTNTALDALCIKDNQKVVLKRVDEKELKILRYLDALRSDARNHTIPLLDVIPYPGTEWTFVVMPYCRRFNSPPFHCRGEFVDAIKQYIDHFPGGKESARLTSTLRTFPMIPELSLEVPYNPFYVDVFQLGLAMSRIIDIYPALEEFRTVAASLTVDDPLAHVALAASAANLG
;
A
#
# COMPACT_ATOMS: atom_id res chain seq x y z
N MET A 1 24.66 10.95 -27.31
CA MET A 1 23.32 11.01 -26.66
C MET A 1 23.52 10.69 -25.19
N PRO A 2 22.95 11.45 -24.24
CA PRO A 2 23.01 11.07 -22.83
C PRO A 2 22.37 9.70 -22.70
N THR A 3 23.02 8.77 -22.00
CA THR A 3 22.40 7.49 -21.66
C THR A 3 21.16 7.75 -20.81
N GLU A 4 20.14 6.89 -20.88
CA GLU A 4 18.87 7.07 -20.12
C GLU A 4 19.11 7.34 -18.62
N LYS A 5 20.18 6.76 -18.06
CA LYS A 5 20.66 7.03 -16.69
C LYS A 5 21.07 8.50 -16.44
N SER A 6 21.67 9.16 -17.42
CA SER A 6 22.04 10.58 -17.36
C SER A 6 20.80 11.48 -17.34
N ALA A 7 19.82 11.19 -18.20
CA ALA A 7 18.59 11.96 -18.30
C ALA A 7 17.73 11.82 -17.02
N LEU A 8 17.67 10.61 -16.47
CA LEU A 8 17.09 10.36 -15.15
C LEU A 8 17.80 11.14 -14.05
N SER A 9 19.12 11.01 -13.96
CA SER A 9 19.92 11.70 -12.94
C SER A 9 19.68 13.20 -12.99
N GLU A 10 19.63 13.79 -14.18
CA GLU A 10 19.33 15.20 -14.39
C GLU A 10 17.88 15.57 -14.02
N THR A 11 16.90 14.72 -14.34
CA THR A 11 15.48 14.94 -14.00
C THR A 11 15.21 14.85 -12.50
N LEU A 12 15.92 13.95 -11.81
CA LEU A 12 15.84 13.77 -10.35
C LEU A 12 16.70 14.81 -9.61
N SER A 13 17.75 15.33 -10.26
CA SER A 13 18.66 16.35 -9.73
C SER A 13 17.89 17.60 -9.33
N GLY A 14 18.13 18.07 -8.10
CA GLY A 14 17.45 19.23 -7.53
C GLY A 14 16.03 18.97 -6.99
N ARG A 15 15.46 17.76 -7.19
CA ARG A 15 14.19 17.35 -6.57
C ARG A 15 14.41 16.37 -5.41
N ILE A 16 15.18 15.31 -5.65
CA ILE A 16 15.39 14.22 -4.69
C ILE A 16 16.83 13.69 -4.72
N THR A 17 17.26 13.07 -3.62
CA THR A 17 18.50 12.31 -3.52
C THR A 17 18.15 10.85 -3.24
N PRO A 18 18.44 9.91 -4.15
CA PRO A 18 18.24 8.49 -3.89
C PRO A 18 18.97 8.07 -2.61
N ALA A 19 18.36 7.21 -1.81
CA ALA A 19 18.94 6.68 -0.59
C ALA A 19 20.37 6.15 -0.77
N THR A 20 20.62 5.49 -1.88
CA THR A 20 21.90 4.86 -2.25
C THR A 20 23.00 5.87 -2.56
N ALA A 21 22.67 7.14 -2.79
CA ALA A 21 23.61 8.22 -3.04
C ALA A 21 24.01 8.99 -1.76
N VAL A 22 23.47 8.62 -0.58
CA VAL A 22 23.78 9.26 0.71
C VAL A 22 25.02 8.58 1.34
N PRO A 23 26.18 9.26 1.42
CA PRO A 23 27.46 8.61 1.77
C PRO A 23 27.53 8.04 3.20
N SER A 24 26.76 8.59 4.14
CA SER A 24 26.75 8.19 5.55
C SER A 24 25.68 7.15 5.89
N ARG A 25 24.92 6.67 4.90
CA ARG A 25 23.78 5.79 5.14
C ARG A 25 24.23 4.36 5.38
N VAL A 26 23.75 3.76 6.47
CA VAL A 26 23.87 2.32 6.73
C VAL A 26 22.74 1.61 5.95
N PRO A 27 23.08 0.66 5.05
CA PRO A 27 22.07 -0.14 4.36
C PRO A 27 21.14 -0.88 5.33
N SER A 28 19.84 -0.94 5.04
CA SER A 28 18.93 -1.75 5.85
C SER A 28 19.01 -3.27 5.57
N TRP A 29 19.77 -3.67 4.55
CA TRP A 29 20.06 -5.07 4.21
C TRP A 29 21.36 -5.59 4.85
N GLY A 30 21.37 -6.86 5.26
CA GLY A 30 22.48 -7.46 6.01
C GLY A 30 22.26 -8.95 6.34
N LEU A 31 22.91 -9.47 7.39
CA LEU A 31 22.80 -10.89 7.81
C LEU A 31 21.37 -11.28 8.24
N GLU A 32 20.59 -10.34 8.77
CA GLU A 32 19.23 -10.57 9.30
C GLU A 32 18.12 -10.25 8.30
N HIS A 33 18.40 -9.47 7.25
CA HIS A 33 17.41 -9.01 6.27
C HIS A 33 17.92 -9.20 4.85
N TYR A 34 17.20 -10.01 4.07
CA TYR A 34 17.55 -10.26 2.68
C TYR A 34 17.43 -8.96 1.86
N PRO A 35 18.41 -8.64 0.99
CA PRO A 35 18.40 -7.38 0.25
C PRO A 35 17.12 -7.09 -0.53
N GLY A 36 16.49 -8.11 -1.13
CA GLY A 36 15.23 -7.95 -1.86
C GLY A 36 14.01 -7.55 -1.00
N GLU A 37 14.11 -7.62 0.33
CA GLU A 37 13.04 -7.24 1.28
C GLU A 37 13.23 -5.82 1.84
N CYS A 38 14.35 -5.20 1.51
CA CYS A 38 14.75 -3.88 1.96
C CYS A 38 14.44 -2.86 0.87
N GLU A 39 13.69 -1.82 1.22
CA GLU A 39 13.22 -0.81 0.25
C GLU A 39 14.32 0.14 -0.24
N ASP A 40 15.46 0.16 0.45
CA ASP A 40 16.65 0.93 0.09
C ASP A 40 17.66 0.12 -0.74
N PHE A 41 17.38 -1.16 -0.96
CA PHE A 41 18.13 -1.98 -1.90
C PHE A 41 17.79 -1.54 -3.33
N LEU A 42 18.83 -1.34 -4.14
CA LEU A 42 18.80 -0.81 -5.51
C LEU A 42 17.68 -1.39 -6.40
N ILE A 43 17.25 -2.62 -6.13
CA ILE A 43 16.19 -3.34 -6.83
C ILE A 43 15.51 -4.31 -5.84
N SER A 44 14.43 -3.90 -5.14
CA SER A 44 13.60 -4.88 -4.41
C SER A 44 12.97 -5.85 -5.41
N TYR A 45 13.40 -7.12 -5.37
CA TYR A 45 12.92 -8.20 -6.24
C TYR A 45 11.41 -8.46 -6.11
N LYS A 46 10.75 -7.98 -5.05
CA LYS A 46 9.30 -8.16 -4.84
C LYS A 46 8.45 -6.99 -5.37
N THR A 47 8.99 -5.76 -5.49
CA THR A 47 8.18 -4.59 -5.87
C THR A 47 8.57 -3.96 -7.20
N ASN A 48 9.84 -4.02 -7.65
CA ASN A 48 10.36 -3.47 -8.92
C ASN A 48 9.79 -2.10 -9.36
N THR A 49 9.27 -1.32 -8.40
CA THR A 49 8.47 -0.12 -8.63
C THR A 49 8.64 0.90 -7.53
N ALA A 50 9.28 0.63 -6.39
CA ALA A 50 9.42 1.60 -5.30
C ALA A 50 10.89 1.73 -4.86
N LEU A 51 11.37 2.96 -4.69
CA LEU A 51 12.71 3.31 -4.18
C LEU A 51 12.56 4.40 -3.13
N ASP A 52 13.31 4.34 -2.03
CA ASP A 52 13.33 5.44 -1.09
C ASP A 52 14.35 6.54 -1.48
N ALA A 53 14.01 7.78 -1.13
CA ALA A 53 14.82 8.94 -1.41
C ALA A 53 14.64 10.00 -0.31
N LEU A 54 15.47 11.02 -0.36
CA LEU A 54 15.35 12.23 0.46
C LEU A 54 14.92 13.37 -0.44
N CYS A 55 13.87 14.10 -0.07
CA CYS A 55 13.50 15.35 -0.72
C CYS A 55 14.63 16.37 -0.50
N ILE A 56 15.09 17.04 -1.57
CA ILE A 56 16.23 17.96 -1.48
C ILE A 56 15.87 19.23 -0.69
N LYS A 57 14.60 19.66 -0.69
CA LYS A 57 14.19 20.92 -0.08
C LYS A 57 14.22 20.89 1.45
N ASP A 58 13.82 19.77 2.05
CA ASP A 58 13.57 19.63 3.49
C ASP A 58 14.23 18.38 4.09
N ASN A 59 14.97 17.61 3.30
CA ASN A 59 15.61 16.35 3.68
C ASN A 59 14.61 15.29 4.20
N GLN A 60 13.33 15.41 3.85
CA GLN A 60 12.30 14.47 4.27
C GLN A 60 12.40 13.15 3.50
N LYS A 61 12.24 12.02 4.19
CA LYS A 61 12.21 10.70 3.55
C LYS A 61 10.93 10.54 2.72
N VAL A 62 11.11 10.17 1.46
CA VAL A 62 10.05 9.96 0.47
C VAL A 62 10.23 8.63 -0.26
N VAL A 63 9.19 8.18 -0.94
CA VAL A 63 9.23 7.03 -1.84
C VAL A 63 8.97 7.49 -3.26
N LEU A 64 9.76 6.97 -4.19
CA LEU A 64 9.54 7.06 -5.63
C LEU A 64 8.90 5.79 -6.10
N LYS A 65 7.64 5.87 -6.51
CA LYS A 65 6.92 4.75 -7.09
C LYS A 65 6.81 4.91 -8.61
N ARG A 66 7.24 3.92 -9.39
CA ARG A 66 6.96 3.81 -10.82
C ARG A 66 5.51 3.37 -11.01
N VAL A 67 4.76 4.16 -11.77
CA VAL A 67 3.35 3.93 -12.08
C VAL A 67 3.11 4.04 -13.58
N ASP A 68 2.05 3.40 -14.06
CA ASP A 68 1.53 3.60 -15.42
C ASP A 68 0.50 4.75 -15.47
N GLU A 69 0.00 5.05 -16.66
CA GLU A 69 -0.99 6.12 -16.86
C GLU A 69 -2.31 5.88 -16.11
N LYS A 70 -2.72 4.62 -15.96
CA LYS A 70 -3.99 4.26 -15.30
C LYS A 70 -3.90 4.50 -13.81
N GLU A 71 -2.83 4.01 -13.19
CA GLU A 71 -2.56 4.22 -11.76
C GLU A 71 -2.34 5.71 -11.46
N LEU A 72 -1.64 6.46 -12.33
CA LEU A 72 -1.48 7.90 -12.17
C LEU A 72 -2.82 8.67 -12.19
N LYS A 73 -3.76 8.27 -13.07
CA LYS A 73 -5.10 8.87 -13.11
C LYS A 73 -5.87 8.64 -11.81
N ILE A 74 -5.78 7.44 -11.24
CA ILE A 74 -6.41 7.10 -9.95
C ILE A 74 -5.78 7.94 -8.83
N LEU A 75 -4.45 8.00 -8.76
CA LEU A 75 -3.73 8.77 -7.75
C LEU A 75 -4.11 10.26 -7.80
N ARG A 76 -4.18 10.86 -9.00
CA ARG A 76 -4.61 12.26 -9.17
C ARG A 76 -6.07 12.48 -8.75
N TYR A 77 -6.96 11.53 -9.04
CA TYR A 77 -8.35 11.61 -8.61
C TYR A 77 -8.45 11.58 -7.08
N LEU A 78 -7.75 10.65 -6.42
CA LEU A 78 -7.72 10.57 -4.96
C LEU A 78 -7.06 11.81 -4.33
N ASP A 79 -6.02 12.35 -4.95
CA ASP A 79 -5.36 13.57 -4.48
C ASP A 79 -6.21 14.85 -4.70
N ALA A 80 -7.19 14.82 -5.63
CA ALA A 80 -8.16 15.90 -5.74
C ALA A 80 -9.24 15.85 -4.63
N LEU A 81 -9.45 14.69 -4.01
CA LEU A 81 -10.46 14.45 -2.96
C LEU A 81 -9.88 14.55 -1.55
N ARG A 82 -8.80 15.32 -1.34
CA ARG A 82 -8.09 15.41 -0.06
C ARG A 82 -8.90 16.04 1.07
N SER A 83 -9.91 16.84 0.74
CA SER A 83 -10.83 17.42 1.71
C SER A 83 -11.88 16.44 2.24
N ASP A 84 -12.08 15.30 1.57
CA ASP A 84 -12.95 14.25 2.07
C ASP A 84 -12.26 13.55 3.24
N ALA A 85 -12.84 13.66 4.43
CA ALA A 85 -12.30 13.06 5.65
C ALA A 85 -12.17 11.54 5.56
N ARG A 86 -12.89 10.89 4.65
CA ARG A 86 -12.80 9.45 4.40
C ARG A 86 -11.60 9.09 3.53
N ASN A 87 -10.90 10.05 2.92
CA ASN A 87 -9.79 9.78 2.03
C ASN A 87 -8.46 9.80 2.78
N HIS A 88 -7.92 8.60 3.02
CA HIS A 88 -6.67 8.35 3.75
C HIS A 88 -5.54 7.96 2.80
N THR A 89 -5.74 8.13 1.49
CA THR A 89 -4.73 7.82 0.47
C THR A 89 -3.44 8.58 0.77
N ILE A 90 -2.30 7.95 0.55
CA ILE A 90 -1.00 8.61 0.68
C ILE A 90 -0.95 9.79 -0.31
N PRO A 91 -0.64 11.02 0.14
CA PRO A 91 -0.69 12.20 -0.72
C PRO A 91 0.36 12.15 -1.84
N LEU A 92 0.02 12.75 -2.97
CA LEU A 92 0.90 12.84 -4.12
C LEU A 92 1.75 14.13 -4.03
N LEU A 93 3.04 14.00 -3.74
CA LEU A 93 3.92 15.17 -3.52
C LEU A 93 4.49 15.73 -4.82
N ASP A 94 4.86 14.86 -5.77
CA ASP A 94 5.38 15.25 -7.08
C ASP A 94 5.14 14.14 -8.11
N VAL A 95 5.15 14.51 -9.38
CA VAL A 95 5.02 13.62 -10.53
C VAL A 95 6.18 13.89 -11.50
N ILE A 96 7.00 12.88 -11.72
CA ILE A 96 8.24 12.98 -12.49
C ILE A 96 8.17 12.01 -13.67
N PRO A 97 7.89 12.50 -14.89
CA PRO A 97 7.92 11.67 -16.10
C PRO A 97 9.31 11.09 -16.34
N TYR A 98 9.38 9.83 -16.76
CA TYR A 98 10.65 9.22 -17.15
C TYR A 98 10.99 9.60 -18.61
N PRO A 99 12.13 10.26 -18.88
CA PRO A 99 12.47 10.70 -20.23
C PRO A 99 12.53 9.54 -21.24
N GLY A 100 11.77 9.66 -22.34
CA GLY A 100 11.80 8.69 -23.43
C GLY A 100 10.98 7.41 -23.20
N THR A 101 10.12 7.36 -22.18
CA THR A 101 9.22 6.23 -21.92
C THR A 101 7.83 6.70 -21.46
N GLU A 102 6.86 5.79 -21.45
CA GLU A 102 5.51 6.02 -20.89
C GLU A 102 5.46 5.93 -19.35
N TRP A 103 6.57 5.59 -18.71
CA TRP A 103 6.62 5.43 -17.26
C TRP A 103 6.68 6.78 -16.55
N THR A 104 6.02 6.85 -15.40
CA THR A 104 6.08 8.02 -14.53
C THR A 104 6.48 7.58 -13.13
N PHE A 105 7.36 8.35 -12.48
CA PHE A 105 7.56 8.24 -11.05
C PHE A 105 6.65 9.20 -10.32
N VAL A 106 6.02 8.72 -9.27
CA VAL A 106 5.30 9.54 -8.30
C VAL A 106 6.09 9.59 -7.01
N VAL A 107 6.18 10.77 -6.42
CA VAL A 107 6.82 11.00 -5.13
C VAL A 107 5.74 11.02 -4.07
N MET A 108 5.89 10.18 -3.06
CA MET A 108 4.94 10.01 -1.96
C MET A 108 5.67 10.08 -0.62
N PRO A 109 5.00 10.46 0.49
CA PRO A 109 5.55 10.28 1.82
C PRO A 109 5.99 8.84 2.04
N TYR A 110 7.11 8.68 2.75
CA TYR A 110 7.56 7.37 3.16
C TYR A 110 6.74 6.89 4.36
N CYS A 111 5.87 5.91 4.13
CA CYS A 111 5.07 5.28 5.17
C CYS A 111 5.80 4.06 5.73
N ARG A 112 5.88 3.97 7.06
CA ARG A 112 6.37 2.75 7.74
C ARG A 112 5.35 1.63 7.59
N ARG A 113 5.80 0.38 7.74
CA ARG A 113 4.88 -0.75 7.91
C ARG A 113 3.94 -0.46 9.09
N PHE A 114 2.65 -0.70 8.92
CA PHE A 114 1.62 -0.30 9.89
C PHE A 114 1.78 -0.96 11.28
N ASN A 115 2.48 -2.10 11.35
CA ASN A 115 2.80 -2.82 12.58
C ASN A 115 4.23 -2.54 13.09
N SER A 116 4.86 -1.44 12.64
CA SER A 116 6.18 -1.00 13.07
C SER A 116 6.13 0.47 13.54
N PRO A 117 6.32 0.75 14.84
CA PRO A 117 6.66 -0.21 15.91
C PRO A 117 5.54 -1.23 16.19
N PRO A 118 5.85 -2.36 16.86
CA PRO A 118 4.85 -3.32 17.31
C PRO A 118 3.71 -2.66 18.07
N PHE A 119 2.50 -3.21 17.97
CA PHE A 119 1.36 -2.73 18.77
C PHE A 119 1.67 -2.89 20.27
N HIS A 120 1.61 -1.79 21.00
CA HIS A 120 1.86 -1.77 22.45
C HIS A 120 0.60 -2.15 23.23
N CYS A 121 -0.57 -1.88 22.67
CA CYS A 121 -1.84 -2.21 23.28
C CYS A 121 -2.89 -2.61 22.25
N ARG A 122 -3.96 -3.23 22.73
CA ARG A 122 -5.13 -3.61 21.93
C ARG A 122 -5.78 -2.42 21.23
N GLY A 123 -5.82 -1.26 21.89
CA GLY A 123 -6.41 -0.05 21.35
C GLY A 123 -5.76 0.38 20.03
N GLU A 124 -4.43 0.33 19.95
CA GLU A 124 -3.70 0.67 18.72
C GLU A 124 -4.06 -0.25 17.54
N PHE A 125 -4.27 -1.55 17.81
CA PHE A 125 -4.72 -2.48 16.79
C PHE A 125 -6.15 -2.16 16.32
N VAL A 126 -7.07 -1.94 17.27
CA VAL A 126 -8.46 -1.60 16.96
C VAL A 126 -8.54 -0.29 16.16
N ASP A 127 -7.76 0.72 16.54
CA ASP A 127 -7.71 2.00 15.83
C ASP A 127 -7.14 1.84 14.41
N ALA A 128 -6.12 0.99 14.22
CA ALA A 128 -5.61 0.68 12.90
C ALA A 128 -6.67 0.01 12.01
N ILE A 129 -7.42 -0.96 12.55
CA ILE A 129 -8.49 -1.64 11.80
C ILE A 129 -9.65 -0.69 11.49
N LYS A 130 -10.03 0.20 12.41
CA LYS A 130 -11.04 1.23 12.16
C LYS A 130 -10.66 2.14 11.00
N GLN A 131 -9.41 2.59 10.92
CA GLN A 131 -8.93 3.40 9.79
C GLN A 131 -9.03 2.70 8.43
N TYR A 132 -8.88 1.36 8.41
CA TYR A 132 -9.10 0.55 7.20
C TYR A 132 -10.59 0.42 6.85
N ILE A 133 -11.45 0.24 7.85
CA ILE A 133 -12.89 0.00 7.65
C ILE A 133 -13.67 1.29 7.37
N ASP A 134 -13.24 2.44 7.90
CA ASP A 134 -13.87 3.74 7.65
C ASP A 134 -13.90 4.10 6.15
N HIS A 135 -13.08 3.42 5.33
CA HIS A 135 -13.09 3.51 3.87
C HIS A 135 -14.18 2.69 3.18
N PHE A 136 -14.86 1.76 3.86
CA PHE A 136 -15.78 0.83 3.22
C PHE A 136 -16.94 1.62 2.59
N PRO A 137 -17.04 1.67 1.26
CA PRO A 137 -17.90 2.64 0.62
C PRO A 137 -19.31 2.06 0.56
N GLY A 138 -20.12 2.36 1.57
CA GLY A 138 -21.57 2.15 1.49
C GLY A 138 -22.10 2.73 0.18
N GLY A 139 -22.89 1.95 -0.57
CA GLY A 139 -23.43 2.35 -1.87
C GLY A 139 -22.55 2.02 -3.09
N LYS A 140 -21.51 1.19 -2.94
CA LYS A 140 -20.68 0.67 -4.05
C LYS A 140 -20.79 -0.84 -4.26
N GLU A 141 -21.91 -1.45 -3.83
CA GLU A 141 -22.17 -2.88 -3.96
C GLU A 141 -22.24 -3.33 -5.44
N SER A 142 -22.45 -2.38 -6.36
CA SER A 142 -22.49 -2.58 -7.82
C SER A 142 -21.14 -2.43 -8.52
N ALA A 143 -20.06 -2.06 -7.83
CA ALA A 143 -18.74 -1.96 -8.46
C ALA A 143 -18.30 -3.32 -9.01
N ARG A 144 -17.78 -3.35 -10.24
CA ARG A 144 -17.31 -4.57 -10.90
C ARG A 144 -15.94 -4.33 -11.53
N LEU A 145 -15.02 -5.26 -11.29
CA LEU A 145 -13.67 -5.26 -11.85
C LEU A 145 -13.31 -6.68 -12.31
N THR A 146 -12.50 -6.79 -13.36
CA THR A 146 -11.83 -8.02 -13.77
C THR A 146 -10.34 -7.83 -13.52
N SER A 147 -9.71 -8.74 -12.78
CA SER A 147 -8.27 -8.60 -12.49
C SER A 147 -7.44 -8.98 -13.72
N THR A 148 -6.27 -8.36 -13.88
CA THR A 148 -5.32 -8.71 -14.94
C THR A 148 -4.21 -9.64 -14.46
N LEU A 149 -4.08 -9.86 -13.14
CA LEU A 149 -3.04 -10.67 -12.52
C LEU A 149 -3.58 -11.40 -11.28
N ARG A 150 -3.44 -12.72 -11.25
CA ARG A 150 -3.84 -13.57 -10.12
C ARG A 150 -2.71 -13.67 -9.10
N THR A 151 -2.36 -12.57 -8.45
CA THR A 151 -1.25 -12.56 -7.47
C THR A 151 -1.62 -13.31 -6.17
N PHE A 152 -2.90 -13.61 -5.95
CA PHE A 152 -3.39 -14.31 -4.75
C PHE A 152 -4.45 -15.37 -5.11
N PRO A 153 -4.05 -16.63 -5.40
CA PRO A 153 -4.99 -17.71 -5.72
C PRO A 153 -5.92 -18.10 -4.55
N MET A 154 -5.66 -17.59 -3.35
CA MET A 154 -6.44 -17.80 -2.12
C MET A 154 -7.74 -16.99 -2.05
N ILE A 155 -7.98 -16.06 -2.98
CA ILE A 155 -9.13 -15.14 -2.93
C ILE A 155 -10.27 -15.75 -3.77
N PRO A 156 -11.37 -16.24 -3.16
CA PRO A 156 -12.42 -16.98 -3.85
C PRO A 156 -13.05 -16.21 -5.02
N GLU A 157 -13.24 -14.90 -4.83
CA GLU A 157 -13.90 -14.00 -5.76
C GLU A 157 -13.00 -13.46 -6.88
N LEU A 158 -11.67 -13.69 -6.81
CA LEU A 158 -10.73 -13.19 -7.79
C LEU A 158 -10.80 -14.00 -9.09
N SER A 159 -11.56 -13.48 -10.06
CA SER A 159 -11.72 -14.05 -11.39
C SER A 159 -11.06 -13.21 -12.49
N LEU A 160 -10.48 -13.90 -13.48
CA LEU A 160 -9.95 -13.29 -14.70
C LEU A 160 -11.01 -13.15 -15.80
N GLU A 161 -12.16 -13.81 -15.65
CA GLU A 161 -13.19 -13.91 -16.68
C GLU A 161 -14.52 -13.29 -16.24
N VAL A 162 -14.85 -13.41 -14.94
CA VAL A 162 -16.11 -12.94 -14.37
C VAL A 162 -15.86 -11.66 -13.56
N PRO A 163 -16.49 -10.53 -13.90
CA PRO A 163 -16.37 -9.31 -13.11
C PRO A 163 -16.88 -9.53 -11.69
N TYR A 164 -16.07 -9.18 -10.70
CA TYR A 164 -16.37 -9.31 -9.27
C TYR A 164 -16.33 -7.94 -8.59
N ASN A 165 -16.86 -7.83 -7.37
CA ASN A 165 -16.77 -6.59 -6.61
C ASN A 165 -15.40 -6.51 -5.90
N PRO A 166 -14.53 -5.55 -6.26
CA PRO A 166 -13.21 -5.43 -5.65
C PRO A 166 -13.24 -5.09 -4.16
N PHE A 167 -14.33 -4.49 -3.66
CA PHE A 167 -14.44 -4.17 -2.22
C PHE A 167 -14.54 -5.41 -1.34
N TYR A 168 -15.14 -6.49 -1.84
CA TYR A 168 -15.17 -7.76 -1.10
C TYR A 168 -13.79 -8.42 -1.04
N VAL A 169 -12.98 -8.23 -2.09
CA VAL A 169 -11.56 -8.62 -2.08
C VAL A 169 -10.79 -7.90 -0.99
N ASP A 170 -10.99 -6.59 -0.85
CA ASP A 170 -10.29 -5.81 0.16
C ASP A 170 -10.68 -6.23 1.59
N VAL A 171 -11.96 -6.58 1.81
CA VAL A 171 -12.44 -7.12 3.10
C VAL A 171 -11.83 -8.48 3.39
N PHE A 172 -11.80 -9.38 2.41
CA PHE A 172 -11.16 -10.68 2.56
C PHE A 172 -9.66 -10.55 2.87
N GLN A 173 -8.96 -9.67 2.15
CA GLN A 173 -7.55 -9.38 2.40
C GLN A 173 -7.32 -8.78 3.79
N LEU A 174 -8.21 -7.93 4.28
CA LEU A 174 -8.17 -7.41 5.64
C LEU A 174 -8.29 -8.54 6.67
N GLY A 175 -9.22 -9.49 6.48
CA GLY A 175 -9.35 -10.66 7.35
C GLY A 175 -8.09 -11.54 7.41
N LEU A 176 -7.45 -11.76 6.26
CA LEU A 176 -6.16 -12.45 6.19
C LEU A 176 -5.05 -11.67 6.89
N ALA A 177 -5.00 -10.35 6.71
CA ALA A 177 -4.02 -9.49 7.37
C ALA A 177 -4.21 -9.51 8.89
N MET A 178 -5.46 -9.41 9.38
CA MET A 178 -5.81 -9.54 10.79
C MET A 178 -5.34 -10.87 11.36
N SER A 179 -5.63 -11.99 10.67
CA SER A 179 -5.23 -13.32 11.13
C SER A 179 -3.71 -13.44 11.30
N ARG A 180 -2.93 -12.94 10.33
CA ARG A 180 -1.46 -12.91 10.42
C ARG A 180 -0.94 -12.07 11.58
N ILE A 181 -1.62 -10.96 11.90
CA ILE A 181 -1.24 -10.12 13.04
C ILE A 181 -1.56 -10.86 14.35
N ILE A 182 -2.74 -11.46 14.46
CA ILE A 182 -3.15 -12.19 15.68
C ILE A 182 -2.17 -13.33 15.98
N ASP A 183 -1.69 -14.03 14.96
CA ASP A 183 -0.69 -15.10 15.13
C ASP A 183 0.65 -14.60 15.69
N ILE A 184 0.97 -13.30 15.51
CA ILE A 184 2.16 -12.64 16.08
C ILE A 184 1.88 -12.11 17.50
N TYR A 185 0.63 -11.72 17.78
CA TYR A 185 0.23 -11.10 19.04
C TYR A 185 -0.90 -11.92 19.72
N PRO A 186 -0.56 -12.91 20.57
CA PRO A 186 -1.57 -13.74 21.25
C PRO A 186 -2.61 -12.96 22.07
N ALA A 187 -2.28 -11.74 22.50
CA ALA A 187 -3.20 -10.83 23.18
C ALA A 187 -4.38 -10.36 22.31
N LEU A 188 -4.33 -10.59 20.99
CA LEU A 188 -5.38 -10.24 20.03
C LEU A 188 -6.27 -11.45 19.66
N GLU A 189 -6.13 -12.58 20.35
CA GLU A 189 -6.86 -13.82 20.03
C GLU A 189 -8.40 -13.64 20.03
N GLU A 190 -8.91 -12.72 20.85
CA GLU A 190 -10.35 -12.36 20.88
C GLU A 190 -10.86 -11.81 19.53
N PHE A 191 -9.99 -11.24 18.70
CA PHE A 191 -10.35 -10.75 17.37
C PHE A 191 -10.32 -11.86 16.30
N ARG A 192 -9.93 -13.10 16.64
CA ARG A 192 -9.84 -14.19 15.65
C ARG A 192 -11.19 -14.49 15.01
N THR A 193 -12.28 -14.41 15.77
CA THR A 193 -13.63 -14.59 15.23
C THR A 193 -13.98 -13.50 14.22
N VAL A 194 -13.59 -12.24 14.50
CA VAL A 194 -13.79 -11.13 13.55
C VAL A 194 -12.97 -11.36 12.28
N ALA A 195 -11.68 -11.68 12.42
CA ALA A 195 -10.80 -11.95 11.30
C ALA A 195 -11.35 -13.09 10.40
N ALA A 196 -11.80 -14.20 11.00
CA ALA A 196 -12.41 -15.32 10.28
C ALA A 196 -13.72 -14.93 9.58
N SER A 197 -14.50 -14.02 10.18
CA SER A 197 -15.75 -13.53 9.60
C SER A 197 -15.52 -12.70 8.33
N LEU A 198 -14.39 -12.01 8.23
CA LEU A 198 -14.02 -11.26 7.02
C LEU A 198 -13.49 -12.17 5.89
N THR A 199 -13.14 -13.42 6.19
CA THR A 199 -12.62 -14.39 5.22
C THR A 199 -13.63 -15.48 4.85
N VAL A 200 -14.93 -15.23 5.02
CA VAL A 200 -15.98 -16.18 4.62
C VAL A 200 -16.07 -16.24 3.09
N ASP A 201 -16.25 -17.42 2.50
CA ASP A 201 -16.29 -17.57 1.04
C ASP A 201 -17.51 -16.92 0.35
N ASP A 202 -18.48 -16.43 1.12
CA ASP A 202 -19.67 -15.71 0.64
C ASP A 202 -19.46 -14.18 0.72
N PRO A 203 -19.30 -13.49 -0.43
CA PRO A 203 -19.08 -12.04 -0.47
C PRO A 203 -20.26 -11.20 0.06
N LEU A 204 -21.49 -11.75 0.06
CA LEU A 204 -22.64 -11.04 0.61
C LEU A 204 -22.67 -11.07 2.14
N ALA A 205 -22.02 -12.06 2.76
CA ALA A 205 -21.86 -12.11 4.21
C ALA A 205 -20.90 -11.03 4.74
N HIS A 206 -19.95 -10.57 3.91
CA HIS A 206 -18.91 -9.59 4.29
C HIS A 206 -19.48 -8.23 4.69
N VAL A 207 -20.52 -7.74 4.00
CA VAL A 207 -21.14 -6.43 4.27
C VAL A 207 -21.83 -6.40 5.63
N ALA A 208 -22.53 -7.49 5.97
CA ALA A 208 -23.20 -7.63 7.26
C ALA A 208 -22.19 -7.71 8.42
N LEU A 209 -21.02 -8.29 8.18
CA LEU A 209 -19.96 -8.50 9.19
C LEU A 209 -19.05 -7.27 9.37
N ALA A 210 -18.77 -6.52 8.31
CA ALA A 210 -18.07 -5.23 8.42
C ALA A 210 -18.86 -4.23 9.30
N ALA A 211 -20.20 -4.23 9.21
CA ALA A 211 -21.06 -3.45 10.10
C ALA A 211 -21.00 -3.93 11.57
N SER A 212 -20.71 -5.20 11.82
CA SER A 212 -20.51 -5.76 13.16
C SER A 212 -19.11 -5.40 13.72
N ALA A 213 -18.07 -5.36 12.89
CA ALA A 213 -16.71 -4.95 13.28
C ALA A 213 -16.62 -3.46 13.66
N ALA A 214 -17.49 -2.60 13.14
CA ALA A 214 -17.61 -1.20 13.57
C ALA A 214 -18.05 -1.05 15.04
N ASN A 215 -18.62 -2.09 15.65
CA ASN A 215 -19.01 -2.14 17.07
C ASN A 215 -17.94 -2.74 17.99
N LEU A 216 -16.67 -2.86 17.53
CA LEU A 216 -15.55 -3.23 18.39
C LEU A 216 -15.30 -2.13 19.42
N GLY A 217 -15.89 -2.32 20.61
CA GLY A 217 -15.70 -1.58 21.85
C GLY A 217 -14.80 -2.34 22.82
#